data_AF-A0A7X7BNP6-F1
#
_entry.id   AF-A0A7X7BNP6-F1
#
_cell.length_a   1.000
_cell.length_b   1.000
_cell.length_c   1.000
_cell.angle_alpha   90.00
_cell.angle_beta   90.00
_cell.angle_gamma   90.00
#
_symmetry.space_group_name_H-M   'P 1'
#
loop_
_entity.id
_entity.type
_entity.pdbx_description
1 polymer ?
#
loop_
_entity_poly.entity_id
_entity_poly.type
_entity_poly.pdbx_seq_one_letter_code
_entity_poly.pdbx_strand_id
1 'polypeptide(L)'
;MAKLKKEGPSKRIRRSPEVLMKELDERMKKLESRIYKKNKEAVHHIGTEILKRAKFDFSNFSDADLEDIVKMTPKGEEMIKDIITKASYQ
;
A
#
# COMPACT_ATOMS: atom_id res chain seq x y z
N MET A 1 -38.02 41.41 -0.61
CA MET A 1 -37.40 40.09 -0.86
C MET A 1 -36.22 40.26 -1.80
N ALA A 2 -34.99 40.17 -1.29
CA ALA A 2 -33.78 40.36 -2.08
C ALA A 2 -33.41 39.06 -2.82
N LYS A 3 -33.23 39.14 -4.13
CA LYS A 3 -32.90 38.01 -5.00
C LYS A 3 -31.44 37.55 -4.75
N LEU A 4 -31.27 36.32 -4.27
CA LEU A 4 -30.00 35.61 -4.20
C LEU A 4 -29.39 35.52 -5.61
N LYS A 5 -28.20 36.10 -5.80
CA LYS A 5 -27.46 36.05 -7.07
C LYS A 5 -27.03 34.61 -7.32
N LYS A 6 -27.48 34.05 -8.45
CA LYS A 6 -27.06 32.75 -8.97
C LYS A 6 -25.54 32.75 -9.13
N GLU A 7 -24.87 31.85 -8.40
CA GLU A 7 -23.47 31.50 -8.64
C GLU A 7 -23.36 30.96 -10.07
N GLY A 8 -22.68 31.70 -10.94
CA GLY A 8 -22.36 31.25 -12.29
C GLY A 8 -21.47 30.01 -12.25
N PRO A 9 -21.32 29.28 -13.38
CA PRO A 9 -20.54 28.05 -13.41
C PRO A 9 -19.10 28.36 -12.98
N SER A 10 -18.67 27.72 -11.90
CA SER A 10 -17.31 27.80 -11.36
C SER A 10 -16.32 27.66 -12.52
N LYS A 11 -15.61 28.75 -12.84
CA LYS A 11 -14.61 28.77 -13.92
C LYS A 11 -13.66 27.60 -13.69
N ARG A 12 -13.61 26.63 -14.62
CA ARG A 12 -12.64 25.52 -14.57
C ARG A 12 -11.25 26.14 -14.42
N ILE A 13 -10.69 26.03 -13.22
CA ILE A 13 -9.34 26.50 -12.91
C ILE A 13 -8.40 25.72 -13.82
N ARG A 14 -7.73 26.42 -14.73
CA ARG A 14 -6.68 25.83 -15.58
C ARG A 14 -5.47 25.56 -14.68
N ARG A 15 -5.43 24.38 -14.06
CA ARG A 15 -4.27 23.92 -13.29
C ARG A 15 -3.16 23.55 -14.27
N SER A 16 -1.91 23.86 -13.94
CA SER A 16 -0.78 23.45 -14.77
C SER A 16 -0.71 21.91 -14.81
N PRO A 17 -0.25 21.32 -15.92
CA PRO A 17 -0.13 19.86 -16.05
C PRO A 17 0.63 19.21 -14.89
N GLU A 18 1.69 19.84 -14.39
CA GLU A 18 2.46 19.36 -13.23
C GLU A 18 1.64 19.29 -11.94
N VAL A 19 0.76 20.27 -11.70
CA VAL A 19 -0.12 20.28 -10.52
C VAL A 19 -1.17 19.18 -10.63
N LEU A 20 -1.71 18.94 -11.82
CA LEU A 20 -2.66 17.85 -12.05
C LEU A 20 -2.02 16.47 -11.84
N MET A 21 -0.77 16.29 -12.27
CA MET A 21 -0.02 15.05 -12.04
C MET A 21 0.20 14.81 -10.54
N LYS A 22 0.66 15.83 -9.79
CA LYS A 22 0.84 15.72 -8.34
C LYS A 22 -0.47 15.36 -7.62
N GLU A 23 -1.59 15.98 -8.01
CA GLU A 23 -2.90 15.69 -7.41
C GLU A 23 -3.40 14.28 -7.75
N LEU A 24 -3.11 13.77 -8.94
CA LEU A 24 -3.40 12.39 -9.32
C LEU A 24 -2.56 11.41 -8.49
N ASP A 25 -1.26 11.66 -8.32
CA ASP A 25 -0.38 10.82 -7.50
C ASP A 25 -0.86 10.76 -6.04
N GLU A 26 -1.25 11.90 -5.46
CA GLU A 26 -1.81 11.94 -4.11
C GLU A 26 -3.12 11.17 -3.98
N ARG A 27 -4.00 11.27 -4.99
CA ARG A 27 -5.26 10.52 -5.03
C ARG A 27 -5.02 9.02 -5.14
N MET A 28 -4.05 8.60 -5.97
CA MET A 28 -3.63 7.22 -6.11
C MET A 28 -3.10 6.66 -4.80
N LYS A 29 -2.16 7.35 -4.15
CA LYS A 29 -1.64 6.95 -2.82
C LYS A 29 -2.75 6.80 -1.75
N LYS A 30 -3.72 7.72 -1.75
CA LYS A 30 -4.88 7.66 -0.84
C LYS A 30 -5.84 6.52 -1.18
N LEU A 31 -5.94 6.13 -2.44
CA LEU A 31 -6.74 4.97 -2.86
C LEU A 31 -6.05 3.67 -2.46
N GLU A 32 -4.77 3.51 -2.74
CA GLU A 32 -3.97 2.35 -2.31
C GLU A 32 -4.05 2.13 -0.80
N SER A 33 -3.81 3.19 -0.02
CA SER A 33 -3.90 3.13 1.45
C SER A 33 -5.29 2.70 1.93
N ARG A 34 -6.36 3.15 1.26
CA ARG A 34 -7.74 2.75 1.59
C ARG A 34 -8.02 1.29 1.25
N ILE A 35 -7.50 0.80 0.12
CA ILE A 35 -7.65 -0.60 -0.29
C ILE A 35 -6.96 -1.51 0.72
N TYR A 36 -5.72 -1.23 1.11
CA TYR A 36 -5.02 -2.01 2.13
C TYR A 36 -5.74 -1.98 3.48
N LYS A 37 -6.24 -0.82 3.90
CA LYS A 37 -6.99 -0.71 5.15
C LYS A 37 -8.30 -1.50 5.12
N LYS A 38 -9.05 -1.43 4.01
CA LYS A 38 -10.30 -2.17 3.83
C LYS A 38 -10.08 -3.68 3.82
N ASN A 39 -8.97 -4.12 3.22
CA ASN A 39 -8.65 -5.53 3.05
C ASN A 39 -7.62 -6.03 4.07
N LYS A 40 -7.46 -5.35 5.22
CA LYS A 40 -6.43 -5.66 6.21
C LYS A 40 -6.47 -7.13 6.65
N GLU A 41 -7.67 -7.65 6.92
CA GLU A 41 -7.86 -9.05 7.32
C GLU A 41 -7.44 -10.01 6.20
N ALA A 42 -7.87 -9.75 4.97
CA ALA A 42 -7.50 -10.57 3.82
C ALA A 42 -5.98 -10.61 3.62
N VAL A 43 -5.31 -9.47 3.72
CA VAL A 43 -3.83 -9.38 3.63
C VAL A 43 -3.17 -10.19 4.75
N HIS A 44 -3.65 -10.09 5.98
CA HIS A 44 -3.13 -10.89 7.10
C HIS A 44 -3.34 -12.39 6.89
N HIS A 45 -4.51 -12.82 6.42
CA HIS A 45 -4.79 -14.23 6.16
C HIS A 45 -3.92 -14.78 5.03
N ILE A 46 -3.78 -14.05 3.92
CA ILE A 46 -2.90 -14.42 2.81
C ILE A 46 -1.46 -14.57 3.30
N GLY A 47 -0.95 -13.57 4.03
CA GLY A 47 0.41 -13.62 4.58
C GLY A 47 0.60 -14.82 5.52
N THR A 48 -0.36 -15.09 6.39
CA THR A 48 -0.32 -16.22 7.34
C THR A 48 -0.25 -17.56 6.62
N GLU A 49 -1.08 -17.78 5.60
CA GLU A 49 -1.09 -19.04 4.85
C GLU A 49 0.19 -19.22 4.01
N ILE A 50 0.75 -18.14 3.46
CA ILE A 50 2.07 -18.19 2.79
C ILE A 50 3.16 -18.62 3.77
N LEU A 51 3.21 -18.01 4.96
CA LEU A 51 4.21 -18.31 5.98
C LEU A 51 4.09 -19.75 6.50
N LYS A 52 2.86 -20.24 6.69
CA LYS A 52 2.61 -21.65 7.04
C LYS A 52 3.08 -22.60 5.93
N ARG A 53 2.76 -22.30 4.67
CA ARG A 53 3.17 -23.12 3.52
C ARG A 53 4.69 -23.13 3.35
N ALA A 54 5.34 -22.00 3.59
CA ALA A 54 6.80 -21.90 3.61
C ALA A 54 7.45 -22.62 4.81
N LYS A 55 6.65 -23.07 5.80
CA LYS A 55 7.11 -23.56 7.12
C LYS A 55 8.10 -22.59 7.74
N PHE A 56 7.79 -21.29 7.68
CA PHE A 56 8.68 -20.25 8.18
C PHE A 56 8.87 -20.39 9.69
N ASP A 57 10.13 -20.43 10.13
CA ASP A 57 10.49 -20.51 11.55
C ASP A 57 10.65 -19.10 12.13
N PHE A 58 9.77 -18.74 13.06
CA PHE A 58 9.81 -17.46 13.75
C PHE A 58 10.75 -17.45 14.96
N SER A 59 11.37 -18.57 15.33
CA SER A 59 12.17 -18.68 16.56
C SER A 59 13.36 -17.70 16.59
N ASN A 60 13.90 -17.35 15.42
CA ASN A 60 15.00 -16.42 15.27
C ASN A 60 14.59 -15.07 14.64
N PHE A 61 13.28 -14.81 14.49
CA PHE A 61 12.79 -13.60 13.85
C PHE A 61 12.88 -12.41 14.81
N SER A 62 13.67 -11.41 14.46
CA SER A 62 13.92 -10.24 15.30
C SER A 62 13.19 -8.98 14.80
N ASP A 63 13.09 -7.97 15.66
CA ASP A 63 12.55 -6.66 15.28
C ASP A 63 13.37 -5.98 14.17
N ALA A 64 14.68 -6.27 14.10
CA ALA A 64 15.54 -5.77 13.03
C ALA A 64 15.19 -6.41 11.67
N ASP A 65 14.83 -7.69 11.67
CA ASP A 65 14.37 -8.37 10.46
C ASP A 65 13.02 -7.83 9.99
N LEU A 66 12.13 -7.51 10.93
CA LEU A 66 10.88 -6.82 10.62
C LEU A 66 11.15 -5.44 10.01
N GLU A 67 12.09 -4.68 10.56
CA GLU A 67 12.47 -3.37 10.04
C GLU A 67 13.07 -3.47 8.63
N ASP A 68 13.93 -4.46 8.39
CA ASP A 68 14.50 -4.77 7.08
C ASP A 68 13.41 -5.05 6.04
N ILE A 69 12.39 -5.84 6.41
CA ILE A 69 11.22 -6.15 5.57
C ILE A 69 10.39 -4.89 5.30
N VAL A 70 10.06 -4.11 6.34
CA VAL A 70 9.22 -2.91 6.21
C VAL A 70 9.90 -1.84 5.35
N LYS A 71 11.22 -1.71 5.45
CA LYS A 71 12.01 -0.77 4.66
C LYS A 71 12.41 -1.30 3.28
N MET A 72 12.12 -2.57 2.99
CA MET A 72 12.57 -3.26 1.77
C MET A 72 14.08 -3.09 1.56
N THR A 73 14.88 -3.31 2.61
CA THR A 73 16.34 -3.38 2.47
C THR A 73 16.72 -4.62 1.64
N PRO A 74 17.95 -4.69 1.07
CA PRO A 74 18.36 -5.87 0.30
C PRO A 74 18.18 -7.19 1.05
N LYS A 75 18.46 -7.20 2.37
CA LYS A 75 18.23 -8.34 3.24
C LYS A 75 16.74 -8.65 3.38
N GLY A 76 15.91 -7.65 3.65
CA GLY A 76 14.45 -7.84 3.75
C GLY A 76 13.82 -8.36 2.46
N GLU A 77 14.28 -7.88 1.31
CA GLU A 77 13.85 -8.35 -0.01
C GLU A 77 14.22 -9.83 -0.23
N GLU A 78 15.45 -10.22 0.13
CA GLU A 78 15.91 -11.60 0.05
C GLU A 78 15.07 -12.52 0.96
N MET A 79 14.76 -12.08 2.18
CA MET A 79 13.89 -12.83 3.10
C MET A 79 12.50 -13.06 2.52
N ILE A 80 11.85 -12.02 1.98
CA ILE A 80 10.53 -12.16 1.34
C ILE A 80 10.61 -13.12 0.16
N LYS A 81 11.64 -12.98 -0.68
CA LYS A 81 11.84 -13.84 -1.85
C LYS A 81 12.01 -15.31 -1.45
N ASP A 82 12.81 -15.59 -0.42
CA ASP A 82 13.02 -16.94 0.10
C ASP A 82 11.71 -17.53 0.64
N ILE A 83 10.92 -16.76 1.41
CA ILE A 83 9.60 -17.18 1.91
C ILE A 83 8.67 -17.56 0.76
N ILE A 84 8.54 -16.70 -0.25
CA ILE A 84 7.65 -16.93 -1.40
C ILE A 84 8.11 -18.15 -2.19
N THR A 85 9.42 -18.27 -2.41
CA THR A 85 10.03 -19.41 -3.12
C THR A 85 9.74 -20.71 -2.36
N LYS A 86 10.00 -20.77 -1.06
CA LYS A 86 9.69 -21.94 -0.25
C LYS A 86 8.20 -22.29 -0.24
N ALA A 87 7.32 -21.28 -0.22
CA ALA A 87 5.89 -21.49 -0.30
C ALA A 87 5.45 -22.06 -1.66
N SER A 88 6.14 -21.74 -2.77
CA SER A 88 5.77 -22.17 -4.12
C SER A 88 6.18 -23.60 -4.46
N TYR A 89 7.20 -24.16 -3.79
CA TYR A 89 7.77 -25.48 -4.12
C TYR A 89 7.30 -26.63 -3.20
N GLN A 90 6.35 -26.37 -2.28
CA GLN A 90 5.58 -27.42 -1.57
C GLN A 90 4.24 -27.67 -2.26
#